data_AF-A0A1Y2C0F9-F1
#
_entry.id   AF-A0A1Y2C0F9-F1
#
_cell.length_a   1.000
_cell.length_b   1.000
_cell.length_c   1.000
_cell.angle_alpha   90.00
_cell.angle_beta   90.00
_cell.angle_gamma   90.00
#
_symmetry.space_group_name_H-M   'P 1'
#
loop_
_entity.id
_entity.type
_entity.pdbx_description
1 polymer ?
#
loop_
_entity_poly.entity_id
_entity_poly.type
_entity_poly.pdbx_seq_one_letter_code
_entity_poly.pdbx_strand_id
1 'polypeptide(L)'
;MIPSGASYSAPLLTLTLTDMSFHQSPGNDLFIWGNSLFYSPDGGATMLVVYILTAPATITYFTSSPDGTFAFLTSDNQEFFGNLGTKSIFPITTTRTPSAGSVYFPYFDRSNTFKELTLTQTGNTFTTSSTTLDVSSVLDYNQLKTSATCPYSRMLFVYTSDAVTVQNQDSGLLVSESLPNSIYLDYKKSYTFSVRMTPTTPASSGTLQLGFYLSNNDAIGISWTRNVVANWEIQYDITLTDLGAQGQTYPGTNLKGTALRITPIGSNFGCKNFVGRSWKTKVTQSIVVYSGCPPNQAMKFDWSSSTATQSCPNANSSLPCLFYDEVFPLKFSILNQITNTLSQYTGTYTLQVIGGGPSLTTISNYTNTQITSVNPGGNTLIWSDSSANQIT
;
A
#
# COMPACT_ATOMS: atom_id res chain seq x y z
N MET A 1 -18.84 -8.78 -15.08
CA MET A 1 -19.64 -8.26 -13.96
C MET A 1 -20.82 -9.20 -13.73
N ILE A 2 -20.94 -9.79 -12.54
CA ILE A 2 -22.08 -10.62 -12.16
C ILE A 2 -23.19 -9.67 -11.69
N PRO A 3 -24.43 -9.76 -12.21
CA PRO A 3 -25.53 -8.90 -11.76
C PRO A 3 -25.88 -9.14 -10.28
N SER A 4 -26.23 -8.07 -9.55
CA SER A 4 -26.85 -8.20 -8.23
C SER A 4 -28.11 -9.07 -8.32
N GLY A 5 -28.25 -10.05 -7.42
CA GLY A 5 -29.37 -11.00 -7.43
C GLY A 5 -29.20 -12.19 -8.39
N ALA A 6 -28.02 -12.40 -8.98
CA ALA A 6 -27.76 -13.59 -9.78
C ALA A 6 -27.73 -14.86 -8.91
N SER A 7 -28.49 -15.87 -9.32
CA SER A 7 -28.48 -17.21 -8.71
C SER A 7 -27.89 -18.24 -9.67
N TYR A 8 -26.93 -19.03 -9.18
CA TYR A 8 -26.32 -20.13 -9.92
C TYR A 8 -26.64 -21.44 -9.20
N SER A 9 -27.34 -22.37 -9.86
CA SER A 9 -27.67 -23.67 -9.27
C SER A 9 -26.71 -24.75 -9.76
N ALA A 10 -25.96 -25.35 -8.83
CA ALA A 10 -25.45 -26.71 -8.98
C ALA A 10 -26.40 -27.67 -8.23
N PRO A 11 -26.39 -28.99 -8.48
CA PRO A 11 -27.44 -29.92 -8.02
C PRO A 11 -27.65 -30.03 -6.50
N LEU A 12 -26.80 -29.40 -5.67
CA LEU A 12 -26.82 -29.53 -4.21
C LEU A 12 -26.79 -28.19 -3.45
N LEU A 13 -26.62 -27.04 -4.12
CA LEU A 13 -26.62 -25.72 -3.49
C LEU A 13 -26.97 -24.64 -4.51
N THR A 14 -27.96 -23.79 -4.21
CA THR A 14 -28.21 -22.57 -5.00
C THR A 14 -27.36 -21.46 -4.41
N LEU A 15 -26.41 -20.94 -5.20
CA LEU A 15 -25.62 -19.78 -4.81
C LEU A 15 -26.47 -18.52 -4.98
N THR A 16 -26.52 -17.68 -3.96
CA THR A 16 -27.21 -16.38 -3.99
C THR A 16 -26.19 -15.30 -3.63
N LEU A 17 -25.96 -14.36 -4.54
CA LEU A 17 -25.09 -13.20 -4.32
C LEU A 17 -25.96 -11.96 -4.09
N THR A 18 -25.77 -11.30 -2.96
CA THR A 18 -26.55 -10.14 -2.54
C THR A 18 -25.84 -8.83 -2.84
N ASP A 19 -24.53 -8.75 -2.58
CA ASP A 19 -23.79 -7.48 -2.68
C ASP A 19 -22.27 -7.69 -2.85
N MET A 20 -21.54 -6.59 -3.04
CA MET A 20 -20.09 -6.56 -3.20
C MET A 20 -19.47 -5.25 -2.67
N SER A 21 -18.22 -5.32 -2.21
CA SER A 21 -17.45 -4.13 -1.82
C SER A 21 -15.97 -4.33 -2.05
N PHE A 22 -15.29 -3.22 -2.34
CA PHE A 22 -13.85 -3.20 -2.34
C PHE A 22 -13.29 -3.16 -0.92
N HIS A 23 -12.12 -3.75 -0.74
CA HIS A 23 -11.37 -3.71 0.50
C HIS A 23 -11.02 -2.27 0.89
N GLN A 24 -10.81 -2.01 2.18
CA GLN A 24 -10.44 -0.68 2.68
C GLN A 24 -9.02 -0.23 2.27
N SER A 25 -8.22 -1.12 1.67
CA SER A 25 -6.86 -0.80 1.23
C SER A 25 -6.88 -0.36 -0.23
N PRO A 26 -6.03 0.59 -0.64
CA PRO A 26 -5.88 0.97 -2.04
C PRO A 26 -5.57 -0.25 -2.92
N GLY A 27 -6.41 -0.51 -3.92
CA GLY A 27 -6.27 -1.66 -4.81
C GLY A 27 -7.59 -2.14 -5.41
N ASN A 28 -7.53 -3.27 -6.11
CA ASN A 28 -8.67 -3.92 -6.76
C ASN A 28 -9.24 -5.10 -5.96
N ASP A 29 -8.89 -5.22 -4.68
CA ASP A 29 -9.41 -6.28 -3.83
C ASP A 29 -10.91 -6.14 -3.66
N LEU A 30 -11.65 -7.14 -4.11
CA LEU A 30 -13.10 -7.16 -4.18
C LEU A 30 -13.66 -8.34 -3.40
N PHE A 31 -14.60 -8.06 -2.52
CA PHE A 31 -15.42 -9.07 -1.86
C PHE A 31 -16.79 -9.11 -2.51
N ILE A 32 -17.30 -10.30 -2.73
CA ILE A 32 -18.66 -10.54 -3.22
C ILE A 32 -19.31 -11.51 -2.24
N TRP A 33 -20.51 -11.20 -1.76
CA TRP A 33 -21.14 -12.02 -0.74
C TRP A 33 -22.64 -12.22 -0.97
N GLY A 34 -23.17 -13.19 -0.22
CA GLY A 34 -24.58 -13.53 -0.12
C GLY A 34 -24.70 -14.77 0.78
N ASN A 35 -25.12 -15.92 0.27
CA ASN A 35 -25.02 -17.17 1.06
C ASN A 35 -23.61 -17.80 1.05
N SER A 36 -22.65 -17.13 0.43
CA SER A 36 -21.23 -17.46 0.42
C SER A 36 -20.42 -16.18 0.37
N LEU A 37 -19.16 -16.24 0.79
CA LEU A 37 -18.20 -15.16 0.71
C LEU A 37 -17.13 -15.52 -0.32
N PHE A 38 -16.96 -14.65 -1.31
CA PHE A 38 -15.90 -14.73 -2.29
C PHE A 38 -14.95 -13.55 -2.11
N TYR A 39 -13.69 -13.80 -2.41
CA TYR A 39 -12.64 -12.80 -2.48
C TYR A 39 -12.00 -12.87 -3.86
N SER A 40 -12.00 -11.75 -4.54
CA SER A 40 -11.24 -11.54 -5.75
C SER A 40 -10.15 -10.54 -5.45
N PRO A 41 -8.90 -10.89 -5.70
CA PRO A 41 -7.83 -10.02 -5.29
C PRO A 41 -7.59 -8.99 -6.43
N ASP A 42 -8.06 -9.26 -7.66
CA ASP A 42 -7.73 -8.60 -8.94
C ASP A 42 -8.96 -7.95 -9.62
N GLY A 43 -9.93 -7.48 -8.84
CA GLY A 43 -11.09 -6.74 -9.34
C GLY A 43 -12.14 -7.61 -10.03
N GLY A 44 -12.12 -8.91 -9.80
CA GLY A 44 -13.10 -9.88 -10.30
C GLY A 44 -12.60 -10.74 -11.46
N ALA A 45 -11.31 -10.68 -11.81
CA ALA A 45 -10.75 -11.52 -12.88
C ALA A 45 -10.54 -12.97 -12.39
N THR A 46 -10.11 -13.14 -11.13
CA THR A 46 -10.06 -14.41 -10.42
C THR A 46 -10.91 -14.36 -9.16
N MET A 47 -11.56 -15.48 -8.83
CA MET A 47 -12.46 -15.57 -7.66
C MET A 47 -12.04 -16.73 -6.77
N LEU A 48 -11.88 -16.46 -5.48
CA LEU A 48 -11.62 -17.45 -4.44
C LEU A 48 -12.84 -17.58 -3.55
N VAL A 49 -13.30 -18.81 -3.32
CA VAL A 49 -14.32 -19.08 -2.30
C VAL A 49 -13.64 -19.00 -0.93
N VAL A 50 -14.07 -18.04 -0.11
CA VAL A 50 -13.57 -17.86 1.26
C VAL A 50 -14.43 -18.66 2.23
N TYR A 51 -15.75 -18.61 2.07
CA TYR A 51 -16.68 -19.27 2.99
C TYR A 51 -18.01 -19.58 2.32
N ILE A 52 -18.67 -20.66 2.75
CA ILE A 52 -20.02 -21.04 2.32
C ILE A 52 -20.85 -21.23 3.59
N LEU A 53 -21.99 -20.56 3.69
CA LEU A 53 -22.92 -20.73 4.81
C LEU A 53 -23.64 -22.07 4.67
N THR A 54 -23.76 -22.79 5.79
CA THR A 54 -24.37 -24.14 5.84
C THR A 54 -25.88 -24.11 6.09
N ALA A 55 -26.43 -22.97 6.47
CA ALA A 55 -27.84 -22.71 6.77
C ALA A 55 -28.45 -21.79 5.68
N PRO A 56 -29.78 -21.60 5.59
CA PRO A 56 -30.39 -20.68 4.61
C PRO A 56 -30.12 -19.18 4.89
N ALA A 57 -29.11 -18.87 5.69
CA ALA A 57 -28.70 -17.53 6.01
C ALA A 57 -27.93 -16.88 4.85
N THR A 58 -28.07 -15.57 4.73
CA THR A 58 -27.29 -14.73 3.81
C THR A 58 -26.53 -13.68 4.59
N ILE A 59 -25.36 -13.31 4.10
CA ILE A 59 -24.59 -12.17 4.59
C ILE A 59 -25.36 -10.89 4.26
N THR A 60 -25.70 -10.14 5.30
CA THR A 60 -26.44 -8.86 5.23
C THR A 60 -25.51 -7.67 5.35
N TYR A 61 -24.37 -7.83 6.03
CA TYR A 61 -23.36 -6.78 6.17
C TYR A 61 -21.96 -7.39 6.14
N PHE A 62 -21.02 -6.72 5.46
CA PHE A 62 -19.64 -7.15 5.36
C PHE A 62 -18.70 -5.97 5.62
N THR A 63 -17.60 -6.24 6.31
CA THR A 63 -16.54 -5.26 6.55
C THR A 63 -15.17 -5.96 6.58
N SER A 64 -14.13 -5.24 6.17
CA SER A 64 -12.76 -5.74 6.13
C SER A 64 -11.78 -4.67 6.61
N SER A 65 -10.69 -5.07 7.23
CA SER A 65 -9.61 -4.20 7.66
C SER A 65 -8.42 -4.21 6.71
N PRO A 66 -7.52 -3.21 6.77
CA PRO A 66 -6.31 -3.17 5.96
C PRO A 66 -5.40 -4.40 6.04
N ASP A 67 -5.37 -5.11 7.18
CA ASP A 67 -4.54 -6.31 7.39
C ASP A 67 -5.18 -7.63 6.89
N GLY A 68 -6.31 -7.53 6.18
CA GLY A 68 -7.01 -8.69 5.62
C GLY A 68 -7.92 -9.41 6.63
N THR A 69 -8.09 -8.86 7.83
CA THR A 69 -9.15 -9.31 8.74
C THR A 69 -10.51 -8.89 8.16
N PHE A 70 -11.53 -9.69 8.37
CA PHE A 70 -12.88 -9.36 7.95
C PHE A 70 -13.91 -9.86 8.94
N ALA A 71 -15.07 -9.25 8.90
CA ALA A 71 -16.23 -9.68 9.66
C ALA A 71 -17.49 -9.49 8.84
N PHE A 72 -18.50 -10.29 9.15
CA PHE A 72 -19.79 -10.17 8.49
C PHE A 72 -20.94 -10.56 9.41
N LEU A 73 -22.08 -9.91 9.19
CA LEU A 73 -23.34 -10.21 9.84
C LEU A 73 -24.21 -11.00 8.87
N THR A 74 -24.92 -11.99 9.39
CA THR A 74 -25.84 -12.83 8.62
C THR A 74 -27.29 -12.51 8.96
N SER A 75 -28.23 -12.97 8.13
CA SER A 75 -29.66 -12.69 8.24
C SER A 75 -30.33 -13.25 9.50
N ASP A 76 -29.69 -14.20 10.18
CA ASP A 76 -30.12 -14.71 11.49
C ASP A 76 -29.44 -13.96 12.67
N ASN A 77 -28.78 -12.82 12.38
CA ASN A 77 -28.03 -12.01 13.33
C ASN A 77 -26.87 -12.76 14.00
N GLN A 78 -26.28 -13.73 13.32
CA GLN A 78 -24.98 -14.28 13.70
C GLN A 78 -23.85 -13.48 13.06
N GLU A 79 -22.89 -13.07 13.87
CA GLU A 79 -21.72 -12.34 13.43
C GLU A 79 -20.50 -13.26 13.38
N PHE A 80 -19.77 -13.18 12.28
CA PHE A 80 -18.60 -13.98 12.00
C PHE A 80 -17.37 -13.12 11.86
N PHE A 81 -16.23 -13.69 12.22
CA PHE A 81 -14.92 -13.06 12.13
C PHE A 81 -13.94 -14.01 11.47
N GLY A 82 -13.12 -13.47 10.56
CA GLY A 82 -12.16 -14.22 9.77
C GLY A 82 -10.94 -13.37 9.40
N ASN A 83 -9.95 -14.00 8.80
CA ASN A 83 -8.82 -13.30 8.21
C ASN A 83 -8.44 -14.02 6.91
N LEU A 84 -8.13 -13.25 5.86
CA LEU A 84 -7.67 -13.81 4.60
C LEU A 84 -6.44 -14.69 4.85
N GLY A 85 -6.43 -15.91 4.30
CA GLY A 85 -5.32 -16.85 4.51
C GLY A 85 -5.55 -17.87 5.64
N THR A 86 -6.51 -17.65 6.55
CA THR A 86 -6.99 -18.74 7.42
C THR A 86 -8.00 -19.62 6.69
N LYS A 87 -8.06 -20.90 7.07
CA LYS A 87 -9.14 -21.81 6.70
C LYS A 87 -10.34 -21.72 7.64
N SER A 88 -10.24 -20.91 8.69
CA SER A 88 -11.19 -20.89 9.78
C SER A 88 -11.81 -19.51 9.90
N ILE A 89 -13.14 -19.49 9.91
CA ILE A 89 -13.98 -18.34 10.22
C ILE A 89 -14.83 -18.76 11.41
N PHE A 90 -14.94 -17.88 12.40
CA PHE A 90 -15.57 -18.20 13.66
C PHE A 90 -16.76 -17.28 13.91
N PRO A 91 -17.89 -17.82 14.41
CA PRO A 91 -18.92 -16.97 14.95
C PRO A 91 -18.41 -16.34 16.26
N ILE A 92 -18.57 -15.04 16.39
CA ILE A 92 -18.14 -14.26 17.56
C ILE A 92 -19.29 -13.86 18.48
N THR A 93 -20.53 -13.94 17.97
CA THR A 93 -21.74 -13.86 18.77
C THR A 93 -22.62 -15.06 18.43
N THR A 94 -23.26 -15.64 19.45
CA THR A 94 -24.37 -16.58 19.23
C THR A 94 -25.57 -15.81 18.68
N THR A 95 -26.41 -16.47 17.88
CA THR A 95 -27.64 -15.93 17.27
C THR A 95 -28.32 -14.92 18.20
N ARG A 96 -28.32 -13.66 17.79
CA ARG A 96 -28.91 -12.58 18.59
C ARG A 96 -30.39 -12.48 18.27
N THR A 97 -31.21 -12.33 19.30
CA THR A 97 -32.58 -11.83 19.14
C THR A 97 -32.51 -10.30 19.15
N PRO A 98 -32.62 -9.63 17.98
CA PRO A 98 -32.58 -8.19 17.92
C PRO A 98 -33.72 -7.60 18.76
N SER A 99 -33.39 -6.60 19.58
CA SER A 99 -34.39 -5.76 20.23
C SER A 99 -35.24 -5.08 19.16
N ALA A 100 -36.56 -4.95 19.38
CA ALA A 100 -37.44 -4.29 18.42
C ALA A 100 -36.92 -2.87 18.11
N GLY A 101 -36.66 -2.58 16.84
CA GLY A 101 -36.13 -1.29 16.37
C GLY A 101 -34.61 -1.13 16.41
N SER A 102 -33.84 -2.18 16.76
CA SER A 102 -32.36 -2.14 16.74
C SER A 102 -31.76 -2.81 15.49
N VAL A 103 -30.73 -2.18 14.92
CA VAL A 103 -29.92 -2.68 13.80
C VAL A 103 -28.44 -2.62 14.18
N TYR A 104 -27.65 -3.60 13.74
CA TYR A 104 -26.24 -3.77 14.08
C TYR A 104 -25.36 -3.65 12.84
N PHE A 105 -24.24 -2.97 12.96
CA PHE A 105 -23.29 -2.76 11.88
C PHE A 105 -21.86 -3.05 12.35
N PRO A 106 -21.26 -4.19 11.96
CA PRO A 106 -19.86 -4.46 12.23
C PRO A 106 -18.96 -3.53 11.42
N TYR A 107 -17.89 -3.03 12.03
CA TYR A 107 -16.89 -2.21 11.34
C TYR A 107 -15.52 -2.27 12.02
N PHE A 108 -14.47 -1.99 11.25
CA PHE A 108 -13.13 -1.72 11.77
C PHE A 108 -12.92 -0.21 11.83
N ASP A 109 -12.42 0.29 12.96
CA ASP A 109 -12.04 1.70 13.07
C ASP A 109 -10.65 1.99 12.45
N ARG A 110 -10.22 3.26 12.49
CA ARG A 110 -8.92 3.68 11.94
C ARG A 110 -7.72 3.03 12.62
N SER A 111 -7.89 2.53 13.85
CA SER A 111 -6.86 1.81 14.60
C SER A 111 -6.91 0.30 14.33
N ASN A 112 -7.73 -0.13 13.36
CA ASN A 112 -7.99 -1.52 13.05
C ASN A 112 -8.57 -2.30 14.24
N THR A 113 -9.38 -1.64 15.07
CA THR A 113 -10.11 -2.30 16.16
C THR A 113 -11.50 -2.67 15.68
N PHE A 114 -11.88 -3.92 15.91
CA PHE A 114 -13.20 -4.41 15.54
C PHE A 114 -14.28 -3.92 16.51
N LYS A 115 -15.31 -3.29 15.96
CA LYS A 115 -16.39 -2.62 16.68
C LYS A 115 -17.73 -2.91 16.04
N GLU A 116 -18.77 -2.72 16.83
CA GLU A 116 -20.14 -2.76 16.37
C GLU A 116 -20.83 -1.43 16.65
N LEU A 117 -21.51 -0.90 15.64
CA LEU A 117 -22.42 0.22 15.77
C LEU A 117 -23.83 -0.33 15.91
N THR A 118 -24.49 -0.05 17.03
CA THR A 118 -25.90 -0.32 17.24
C THR A 118 -26.70 0.95 16.98
N LEU A 119 -27.69 0.86 16.10
CA LEU A 119 -28.67 1.92 15.85
C LEU A 119 -30.03 1.47 16.37
N THR A 120 -30.61 2.20 17.32
CA THR A 120 -31.93 1.89 17.90
C THR A 120 -32.90 3.01 17.61
N GLN A 121 -34.06 2.66 17.06
CA GLN A 121 -35.16 3.59 16.83
C GLN A 121 -36.23 3.43 17.92
N THR A 122 -36.50 4.52 18.64
CA THR A 122 -37.61 4.60 19.60
C THR A 122 -38.52 5.75 19.19
N GLY A 123 -39.66 5.43 18.57
CA GLY A 123 -40.54 6.42 17.95
C GLY A 123 -39.85 7.11 16.77
N ASN A 124 -39.65 8.43 16.88
CA ASN A 124 -38.98 9.26 15.87
C ASN A 124 -37.51 9.56 16.20
N THR A 125 -36.99 9.02 17.30
CA THR A 125 -35.63 9.27 17.74
C THR A 125 -34.74 8.07 17.42
N PHE A 126 -33.60 8.33 16.79
CA PHE A 126 -32.54 7.36 16.59
C PHE A 126 -31.44 7.56 17.64
N THR A 127 -31.01 6.49 18.29
CA THR A 127 -29.85 6.49 19.17
C THR A 127 -28.79 5.56 18.60
N THR A 128 -27.53 5.97 18.72
CA THR A 128 -26.39 5.18 18.25
C THR A 128 -25.44 4.90 19.41
N SER A 129 -25.00 3.66 19.54
CA SER A 129 -23.92 3.27 20.45
C SER A 129 -22.86 2.49 19.68
N SER A 130 -21.60 2.66 20.07
CA SER A 130 -20.48 1.91 19.52
C SER A 130 -19.83 1.10 20.64
N THR A 131 -19.63 -0.18 20.41
CA THR A 131 -19.01 -1.10 21.36
C THR A 131 -17.85 -1.84 20.71
N THR A 132 -16.76 -1.99 21.44
CA THR A 132 -15.67 -2.88 21.03
C THR A 132 -16.06 -4.31 21.34
N LEU A 133 -15.99 -5.19 20.33
CA LEU A 133 -16.26 -6.60 20.51
C LEU A 133 -14.95 -7.34 20.84
N ASP A 134 -14.93 -8.08 21.95
CA ASP A 134 -13.77 -8.88 22.32
C ASP A 134 -13.71 -10.16 21.46
N VAL A 135 -12.97 -10.05 20.36
CA VAL A 135 -12.71 -11.19 19.47
C VAL A 135 -11.63 -12.12 20.07
N SER A 136 -10.77 -11.61 20.96
CA SER A 136 -9.57 -12.32 21.39
C SER A 136 -9.90 -13.58 22.19
N SER A 137 -10.86 -13.50 23.11
CA SER A 137 -11.34 -14.63 23.91
C SER A 137 -12.00 -15.72 23.05
N VAL A 138 -12.81 -15.34 22.06
CA VAL A 138 -13.43 -16.28 21.12
C VAL A 138 -12.37 -16.98 20.28
N LEU A 139 -11.39 -16.25 19.76
CA LEU A 139 -10.31 -16.83 18.98
C LEU A 139 -9.48 -17.79 19.83
N ASP A 140 -9.12 -17.41 21.07
CA ASP A 140 -8.34 -18.26 21.97
C ASP A 140 -9.06 -19.54 22.35
N TYR A 141 -10.35 -19.46 22.68
CA TYR A 141 -11.17 -20.64 22.94
C TYR A 141 -11.20 -21.58 21.73
N ASN A 142 -11.37 -21.05 20.52
CA ASN A 142 -11.41 -21.85 19.31
C ASN A 142 -10.04 -22.44 18.92
N GLN A 143 -8.94 -21.71 19.17
CA GLN A 143 -7.58 -22.26 19.00
C GLN A 143 -7.35 -23.44 19.93
N LEU A 144 -7.73 -23.32 21.21
CA LEU A 144 -7.67 -24.43 22.17
C LEU A 144 -8.50 -25.64 21.71
N LYS A 145 -9.73 -25.40 21.24
CA LYS A 145 -10.62 -26.46 20.75
C LYS A 145 -10.06 -27.20 19.54
N THR A 146 -9.35 -26.51 18.66
CA THR A 146 -8.80 -27.08 17.42
C THR A 146 -7.40 -27.67 17.58
N SER A 147 -6.73 -27.44 18.73
CA SER A 147 -5.32 -27.79 18.95
C SER A 147 -4.39 -27.30 17.83
N ALA A 148 -4.79 -26.22 17.14
CA ALA A 148 -4.04 -25.69 16.02
C ALA A 148 -2.80 -24.95 16.54
N THR A 149 -1.62 -25.44 16.21
CA THR A 149 -0.35 -24.77 16.52
C THR A 149 0.02 -23.83 15.38
N CYS A 150 0.60 -22.67 15.71
CA CYS A 150 1.12 -21.80 14.66
C CYS A 150 2.29 -22.51 13.95
N PRO A 151 2.33 -22.53 12.60
CA PRO A 151 3.43 -23.18 11.87
C PRO A 151 4.78 -22.48 12.01
N TYR A 152 4.81 -21.23 12.50
CA TYR A 152 6.04 -20.48 12.77
C TYR A 152 6.03 -19.87 14.18
N SER A 153 7.21 -19.79 14.77
CA SER A 153 7.44 -19.15 16.07
C SER A 153 7.80 -17.67 15.93
N ARG A 154 8.32 -17.26 14.76
CA ARG A 154 8.74 -15.88 14.51
C ARG A 154 8.64 -15.51 13.03
N MET A 155 8.30 -14.25 12.77
CA MET A 155 8.36 -13.62 11.45
C MET A 155 8.98 -12.23 11.59
N LEU A 156 10.01 -11.97 10.79
CA LEU A 156 10.76 -10.72 10.77
C LEU A 156 10.83 -10.15 9.36
N PHE A 157 10.83 -8.83 9.28
CA PHE A 157 11.04 -8.07 8.06
C PHE A 157 12.42 -7.44 8.15
N VAL A 158 13.21 -7.65 7.09
CA VAL A 158 14.57 -7.15 6.96
C VAL A 158 14.60 -6.18 5.79
N TYR A 159 14.88 -4.92 6.03
CA TYR A 159 14.78 -3.88 5.02
C TYR A 159 15.77 -2.73 5.26
N THR A 160 16.05 -1.94 4.23
CA THR A 160 16.88 -0.73 4.36
C THR A 160 16.06 0.47 4.84
N SER A 161 16.69 1.38 5.57
CA SER A 161 16.06 2.59 6.13
C SER A 161 15.55 3.59 5.08
N ASP A 162 15.87 3.39 3.80
CA ASP A 162 15.33 4.18 2.68
C ASP A 162 13.83 3.98 2.42
N ALA A 163 13.19 2.95 2.99
CA ALA A 163 11.74 2.84 2.96
C ALA A 163 11.13 3.83 3.95
N VAL A 164 10.78 5.01 3.44
CA VAL A 164 10.20 6.16 4.15
C VAL A 164 8.93 5.81 4.92
N THR A 165 9.12 5.16 6.07
CA THR A 165 8.40 5.28 7.33
C THR A 165 9.07 4.37 8.37
N VAL A 166 10.34 4.63 8.69
CA VAL A 166 10.89 4.39 10.03
C VAL A 166 11.87 5.52 10.33
N GLN A 167 11.56 6.35 11.32
CA GLN A 167 12.57 7.21 11.94
C GLN A 167 13.56 6.31 12.69
N ASN A 168 14.75 6.11 12.12
CA ASN A 168 16.00 6.18 12.88
C ASN A 168 17.18 6.31 11.92
N GLN A 169 18.09 7.19 12.33
CA GLN A 169 19.07 7.91 11.53
C GLN A 169 20.33 7.09 11.21
N ASP A 170 20.19 5.78 11.02
CA ASP A 170 21.30 4.90 10.67
C ASP A 170 21.01 4.22 9.31
N SER A 171 21.93 4.38 8.37
CA SER A 171 21.95 3.71 7.06
C SER A 171 22.23 2.20 7.18
N GLY A 172 21.63 1.55 8.17
CA GLY A 172 21.80 0.14 8.53
C GLY A 172 20.62 -0.72 8.09
N LEU A 173 20.88 -2.03 8.00
CA LEU A 173 19.87 -3.05 7.82
C LEU A 173 18.92 -3.04 9.03
N LEU A 174 17.65 -2.73 8.83
CA LEU A 174 16.63 -2.74 9.87
C LEU A 174 16.00 -4.14 9.94
N VAL A 175 15.83 -4.65 11.16
CA VAL A 175 15.11 -5.91 11.44
C VAL A 175 13.94 -5.58 12.35
N SER A 176 12.72 -5.84 11.90
CA SER A 176 11.48 -5.47 12.60
C SER A 176 10.44 -6.59 12.55
N GLU A 177 9.53 -6.61 13.52
CA GLU A 177 8.34 -7.49 13.52
C GLU A 177 7.13 -6.86 12.80
N SER A 178 7.28 -5.61 12.35
CA SER A 178 6.32 -4.89 11.53
C SER A 178 6.95 -4.44 10.23
N LEU A 179 6.14 -4.44 9.18
CA LEU A 179 6.46 -3.75 7.94
C LEU A 179 6.53 -2.23 8.20
N PRO A 180 7.24 -1.46 7.35
CA PRO A 180 7.08 -0.01 7.30
C PRO A 180 5.63 0.35 6.95
N ASN A 181 5.23 1.61 7.17
CA ASN A 181 3.84 2.00 6.90
C ASN A 181 3.53 2.01 5.39
N SER A 182 4.51 2.38 4.58
CA SER A 182 4.39 2.43 3.12
C SER A 182 5.74 2.35 2.43
N ILE A 183 5.75 1.87 1.19
CA ILE A 183 6.91 1.91 0.28
C ILE A 183 6.57 2.86 -0.86
N TYR A 184 7.51 3.69 -1.30
CA TYR A 184 7.37 4.55 -2.47
C TYR A 184 8.39 4.14 -3.52
N LEU A 185 7.93 3.82 -4.73
CA LEU A 185 8.78 3.48 -5.86
C LEU A 185 8.66 4.58 -6.92
N ASP A 186 9.80 5.21 -7.19
CA ASP A 186 9.96 6.14 -8.28
C ASP A 186 9.96 5.40 -9.64
N TYR A 187 9.88 6.14 -10.74
CA TYR A 187 9.72 5.60 -12.10
C TYR A 187 10.73 4.48 -12.40
N LYS A 188 10.20 3.27 -12.66
CA LYS A 188 10.96 2.05 -12.95
C LYS A 188 12.02 1.67 -11.90
N LYS A 189 11.90 2.19 -10.67
CA LYS A 189 12.76 1.78 -9.57
C LYS A 189 12.25 0.50 -8.95
N SER A 190 13.19 -0.24 -8.38
CA SER A 190 12.93 -1.45 -7.62
C SER A 190 13.35 -1.26 -6.17
N TYR A 191 12.63 -1.94 -5.28
CA TYR A 191 12.94 -2.02 -3.87
C TYR A 191 12.94 -3.47 -3.42
N THR A 192 13.96 -3.85 -2.66
CA THR A 192 14.12 -5.21 -2.16
C THR A 192 14.10 -5.22 -0.64
N PHE A 193 13.35 -6.16 -0.08
CA PHE A 193 13.34 -6.47 1.34
C PHE A 193 13.20 -7.98 1.52
N SER A 194 13.50 -8.47 2.72
CA SER A 194 13.39 -9.89 3.03
C SER A 194 12.39 -10.14 4.15
N VAL A 195 11.71 -11.29 4.09
CA VAL A 195 10.92 -11.83 5.19
C VAL A 195 11.61 -13.08 5.70
N ARG A 196 12.03 -13.05 6.97
CA ARG A 196 12.60 -14.21 7.66
C ARG A 196 11.55 -14.86 8.53
N MET A 197 11.46 -16.19 8.46
CA MET A 197 10.53 -16.97 9.25
C MET A 197 11.25 -18.11 9.95
N THR A 198 10.93 -18.26 11.24
CA THR A 198 11.37 -19.39 12.05
C THR A 198 10.20 -20.37 12.21
N PRO A 199 10.30 -21.61 11.71
CA PRO A 199 9.29 -22.64 11.91
C PRO A 199 9.18 -23.00 13.39
N THR A 200 7.99 -23.37 13.83
CA THR A 200 7.76 -23.80 15.23
C THR A 200 8.47 -25.11 15.54
N THR A 201 8.56 -26.00 14.55
CA THR A 201 9.32 -27.26 14.64
C THR A 201 10.35 -27.33 13.52
N PRO A 202 11.63 -27.70 13.78
CA PRO A 202 12.68 -27.71 12.76
C PRO A 202 12.34 -28.54 11.50
N ALA A 203 11.57 -29.63 11.66
CA ALA A 203 11.11 -30.48 10.57
C ALA A 203 10.10 -29.79 9.60
N SER A 204 9.53 -28.64 9.98
CA SER A 204 8.54 -27.91 9.17
C SER A 204 9.17 -26.81 8.29
N SER A 205 10.50 -26.69 8.25
CA SER A 205 11.19 -25.73 7.39
C SER A 205 10.92 -25.97 5.89
N GLY A 206 10.69 -27.21 5.46
CA GLY A 206 10.31 -27.53 4.08
C GLY A 206 8.86 -27.14 3.73
N THR A 207 7.98 -27.07 4.72
CA THR A 207 6.53 -26.84 4.54
C THR A 207 6.10 -25.40 4.74
N LEU A 208 6.93 -24.57 5.39
CA LEU A 208 6.61 -23.18 5.66
C LEU A 208 6.74 -22.33 4.39
N GLN A 209 5.60 -21.81 3.94
CA GLN A 209 5.44 -21.09 2.68
C GLN A 209 4.83 -19.70 2.90
N LEU A 210 5.25 -18.74 2.08
CA LEU A 210 4.64 -17.42 1.99
C LEU A 210 3.93 -17.27 0.64
N GLY A 211 2.68 -16.82 0.69
CA GLY A 211 1.96 -16.26 -0.44
C GLY A 211 2.15 -14.75 -0.48
N PHE A 212 2.38 -14.22 -1.69
CA PHE A 212 2.43 -12.79 -1.95
C PHE A 212 1.32 -12.42 -2.92
N TYR A 213 0.66 -11.31 -2.63
CA TYR A 213 -0.45 -10.85 -3.45
C TYR A 213 -0.42 -9.33 -3.63
N LEU A 214 -0.59 -8.85 -4.85
CA LEU A 214 -0.68 -7.42 -5.17
C LEU A 214 -2.09 -7.09 -5.67
N SER A 215 -2.74 -6.15 -4.99
CA SER A 215 -4.07 -5.66 -5.37
C SER A 215 -4.12 -4.89 -6.69
N ASN A 216 -2.98 -4.56 -7.30
CA ASN A 216 -2.88 -3.94 -8.62
C ASN A 216 -1.56 -4.35 -9.30
N ASN A 217 -1.65 -5.30 -10.24
CA ASN A 217 -0.49 -5.78 -10.99
C ASN A 217 -0.10 -4.89 -12.18
N ASP A 218 -0.85 -3.83 -12.47
CA ASP A 218 -0.56 -2.94 -13.60
C ASP A 218 0.47 -1.86 -13.22
N ALA A 219 0.55 -1.51 -11.93
CA ALA A 219 1.44 -0.46 -11.43
C ALA A 219 2.74 -1.01 -10.84
N ILE A 220 2.64 -2.13 -10.14
CA ILE A 220 3.73 -2.73 -9.38
C ILE A 220 3.91 -4.17 -9.83
N GLY A 221 5.15 -4.51 -10.18
CA GLY A 221 5.59 -5.89 -10.35
C GLY A 221 6.17 -6.42 -9.04
N ILE A 222 6.04 -7.74 -8.83
CA ILE A 222 6.64 -8.44 -7.71
C ILE A 222 7.38 -9.69 -8.20
N SER A 223 8.54 -9.93 -7.62
CA SER A 223 9.28 -11.18 -7.76
C SER A 223 9.84 -11.57 -6.40
N TRP A 224 10.05 -12.87 -6.16
CA TRP A 224 10.63 -13.33 -4.92
C TRP A 224 11.46 -14.60 -5.12
N THR A 225 12.43 -14.78 -4.24
CA THR A 225 13.20 -16.02 -4.12
C THR A 225 13.10 -16.56 -2.71
N ARG A 226 13.08 -17.89 -2.58
CA ARG A 226 13.02 -18.57 -1.29
C ARG A 226 14.36 -19.23 -1.00
N ASN A 227 14.97 -18.82 0.09
CA ASN A 227 16.26 -19.30 0.57
C ASN A 227 16.10 -19.94 1.95
N VAL A 228 16.87 -21.00 2.22
CA VAL A 228 16.95 -21.57 3.58
C VAL A 228 18.22 -20.99 4.21
N VAL A 229 18.04 -20.20 5.28
CA VAL A 229 19.10 -19.51 5.99
C VAL A 229 19.34 -20.26 7.30
N ALA A 230 20.49 -20.91 7.43
CA ALA A 230 20.73 -21.94 8.44
C ALA A 230 19.70 -23.10 8.37
N ASN A 231 19.95 -24.22 9.06
CA ASN A 231 19.11 -25.43 8.94
C ASN A 231 17.66 -25.29 9.48
N TRP A 232 17.25 -24.10 9.90
CA TRP A 232 16.02 -23.87 10.65
C TRP A 232 15.38 -22.49 10.43
N GLU A 233 15.89 -21.62 9.57
CA GLU A 233 15.23 -20.35 9.21
C GLU A 233 15.03 -20.27 7.69
N ILE A 234 13.94 -19.65 7.26
CA ILE A 234 13.62 -19.46 5.84
C ILE A 234 13.59 -17.97 5.57
N GLN A 235 14.25 -17.55 4.51
CA GLN A 235 14.24 -16.18 4.03
C GLN A 235 13.55 -16.12 2.66
N TYR A 236 12.58 -15.23 2.53
CA TYR A 236 12.05 -14.82 1.24
C TYR A 236 12.65 -13.48 0.91
N ASP A 237 13.35 -13.36 -0.21
CA ASP A 237 13.85 -12.09 -0.73
C ASP A 237 12.86 -11.60 -1.78
N ILE A 238 12.19 -10.48 -1.50
CA ILE A 238 11.12 -9.91 -2.30
C ILE A 238 11.63 -8.65 -2.98
N THR A 239 11.45 -8.58 -4.30
CA THR A 239 11.72 -7.38 -5.08
C THR A 239 10.41 -6.86 -5.67
N LEU A 240 10.10 -5.61 -5.33
CA LEU A 240 9.01 -4.83 -5.89
C LEU A 240 9.57 -3.90 -6.95
N THR A 241 8.86 -3.73 -8.06
CA THR A 241 9.31 -2.90 -9.18
C THR A 241 8.18 -2.03 -9.68
N ASP A 242 8.42 -0.74 -9.83
CA ASP A 242 7.50 0.16 -10.52
C ASP A 242 7.45 -0.19 -12.02
N LEU A 243 6.25 -0.39 -12.55
CA LEU A 243 6.06 -0.73 -13.97
C LEU A 243 5.96 0.51 -14.88
N GLY A 244 6.11 1.71 -14.33
CA GLY A 244 6.02 2.97 -15.07
C GLY A 244 4.59 3.30 -15.53
N ALA A 245 3.57 2.83 -14.81
CA ALA A 245 2.17 3.09 -15.14
C ALA A 245 1.74 4.54 -14.90
N GLN A 246 2.49 5.28 -14.06
CA GLN A 246 2.26 6.70 -13.81
C GLN A 246 3.13 7.58 -14.71
N GLY A 247 2.55 8.68 -15.18
CA GLY A 247 3.26 9.72 -15.92
C GLY A 247 4.08 10.64 -15.00
N GLN A 248 4.65 11.69 -15.59
CA GLN A 248 5.36 12.72 -14.83
C GLN A 248 4.38 13.56 -14.01
N THR A 249 4.51 13.51 -12.69
CA THR A 249 3.70 14.31 -11.75
C THR A 249 4.60 14.95 -10.69
N TYR A 250 4.06 15.93 -9.97
CA TYR A 250 4.78 16.52 -8.85
C TYR A 250 5.02 15.47 -7.75
N PRO A 251 6.16 15.53 -7.03
CA PRO A 251 6.42 14.70 -5.87
C PRO A 251 5.22 14.61 -4.92
N GLY A 252 4.81 13.39 -4.58
CA GLY A 252 3.69 13.15 -3.66
C GLY A 252 2.29 13.29 -4.26
N THR A 253 2.18 13.61 -5.54
CA THR A 253 0.87 13.79 -6.21
C THR A 253 0.57 12.64 -7.16
N ASN A 254 -0.72 12.28 -7.25
CA ASN A 254 -1.23 11.23 -8.14
C ASN A 254 -0.51 9.87 -8.00
N LEU A 255 -0.15 9.51 -6.78
CA LEU A 255 0.48 8.22 -6.48
C LEU A 255 -0.53 7.10 -6.64
N LYS A 256 -0.16 6.04 -7.37
CA LYS A 256 -0.99 4.85 -7.51
C LYS A 256 -0.63 3.85 -6.42
N GLY A 257 -1.49 3.74 -5.41
CA GLY A 257 -1.33 2.81 -4.30
C GLY A 257 -1.69 1.38 -4.68
N THR A 258 -0.83 0.44 -4.30
CA THR A 258 -1.03 -1.00 -4.45
C THR A 258 -0.81 -1.67 -3.10
N ALA A 259 -1.84 -2.27 -2.52
CA ALA A 259 -1.66 -3.13 -1.35
C ALA A 259 -0.91 -4.42 -1.73
N LEU A 260 0.21 -4.65 -1.07
CA LEU A 260 0.93 -5.93 -1.03
C LEU A 260 0.50 -6.69 0.23
N ARG A 261 -0.10 -7.87 0.04
CA ARG A 261 -0.37 -8.83 1.12
C ARG A 261 0.70 -9.92 1.15
N ILE A 262 1.12 -10.25 2.36
CA ILE A 262 2.07 -11.30 2.70
C ILE A 262 1.35 -12.25 3.66
N THR A 263 1.12 -13.48 3.21
CA THR A 263 0.31 -14.48 3.92
C THR A 263 1.09 -15.77 4.12
N PRO A 264 1.50 -16.13 5.35
CA PRO A 264 1.94 -17.47 5.64
C PRO A 264 0.87 -18.51 5.38
N ILE A 265 1.19 -19.45 4.51
CA ILE A 265 0.29 -20.54 4.15
C ILE A 265 0.14 -21.47 5.36
N GLY A 266 -1.10 -21.78 5.72
CA GLY A 266 -1.42 -22.63 6.87
C GLY A 266 -1.37 -21.90 8.22
N SER A 267 -1.24 -20.58 8.23
CA SER A 267 -1.41 -19.78 9.45
C SER A 267 -2.83 -19.86 9.99
N ASN A 268 -2.94 -19.61 11.30
CA ASN A 268 -4.18 -19.63 12.07
C ASN A 268 -4.13 -18.55 13.14
N PHE A 269 -5.22 -18.36 13.90
CA PHE A 269 -5.26 -17.32 14.93
C PHE A 269 -4.38 -17.60 16.16
N GLY A 270 -3.77 -18.79 16.25
CA GLY A 270 -2.71 -19.08 17.21
C GLY A 270 -1.38 -18.41 16.85
N CYS A 271 -1.22 -17.95 15.61
CA CYS A 271 -0.05 -17.18 15.18
C CYS A 271 -0.12 -15.76 15.71
N LYS A 272 0.43 -15.55 16.91
CA LYS A 272 0.49 -14.25 17.57
C LYS A 272 1.93 -13.82 17.78
N ASN A 273 2.22 -12.56 17.47
CA ASN A 273 3.48 -11.91 17.84
C ASN A 273 3.21 -10.83 18.89
N PHE A 274 4.19 -10.60 19.75
CA PHE A 274 4.14 -9.55 20.75
C PHE A 274 4.60 -8.23 20.13
N VAL A 275 3.66 -7.35 19.79
CA VAL A 275 3.97 -6.05 19.16
C VAL A 275 3.74 -4.94 20.17
N GLY A 276 4.82 -4.34 20.67
CA GLY A 276 4.76 -3.29 21.69
C GLY A 276 4.32 -3.82 23.05
N ARG A 277 3.06 -3.63 23.42
CA ARG A 277 2.46 -4.15 24.68
C ARG A 277 1.24 -5.06 24.45
N SER A 278 1.01 -5.51 23.21
CA SER A 278 -0.18 -6.27 22.84
C SER A 278 0.18 -7.44 21.92
N TRP A 279 -0.51 -8.56 22.10
CA TRP A 279 -0.43 -9.70 21.18
C TRP A 279 -1.27 -9.39 19.94
N LYS A 280 -0.62 -9.37 18.78
CA LYS A 280 -1.31 -9.23 17.49
C LYS A 280 -1.25 -10.54 16.74
N THR A 281 -2.40 -11.00 16.26
CA THR A 281 -2.48 -12.11 15.32
C THR A 281 -1.80 -11.69 14.02
N LYS A 282 -0.95 -12.56 13.46
CA LYS A 282 -0.09 -12.29 12.30
C LYS A 282 -0.36 -13.22 11.13
N VAL A 283 -1.63 -13.57 10.89
CA VAL A 283 -2.03 -14.45 9.77
C VAL A 283 -1.71 -13.81 8.42
N THR A 284 -1.97 -12.51 8.29
CA THR A 284 -1.70 -11.77 7.06
C THR A 284 -1.15 -10.40 7.42
N GLN A 285 -0.22 -9.93 6.62
CA GLN A 285 0.40 -8.62 6.77
C GLN A 285 0.26 -7.86 5.46
N SER A 286 -0.13 -6.60 5.56
CA SER A 286 -0.33 -5.74 4.39
C SER A 286 0.53 -4.49 4.48
N ILE A 287 1.04 -4.05 3.35
CA ILE A 287 1.69 -2.74 3.19
C ILE A 287 1.23 -2.10 1.88
N VAL A 288 1.09 -0.78 1.87
CA VAL A 288 0.80 -0.05 0.63
C VAL A 288 2.10 0.34 -0.06
N VAL A 289 2.22 -0.03 -1.33
CA VAL A 289 3.30 0.33 -2.24
C VAL A 289 2.78 1.38 -3.20
N TYR A 290 3.35 2.58 -3.16
CA TYR A 290 2.98 3.68 -4.04
C TYR A 290 3.91 3.72 -5.25
N SER A 291 3.31 3.64 -6.44
CA SER A 291 3.95 3.92 -7.73
C SER A 291 3.83 5.41 -8.05
N GLY A 292 4.95 6.05 -8.38
CA GLY A 292 5.03 7.47 -8.76
C GLY A 292 6.11 8.24 -8.01
N CYS A 293 6.20 9.55 -8.24
CA CYS A 293 7.27 10.38 -7.66
C CYS A 293 7.10 10.51 -6.12
N PRO A 294 8.04 9.97 -5.31
CA PRO A 294 7.92 9.98 -3.85
C PRO A 294 7.76 11.40 -3.26
N PRO A 295 6.97 11.58 -2.18
CA PRO A 295 6.63 12.90 -1.65
C PRO A 295 7.81 13.70 -1.08
N ASN A 296 8.92 13.04 -0.75
CA ASN A 296 10.08 13.66 -0.10
C ASN A 296 11.23 13.93 -1.07
N GLN A 297 10.92 14.03 -2.36
CA GLN A 297 11.87 14.41 -3.39
C GLN A 297 11.67 15.86 -3.79
N ALA A 298 12.78 16.55 -4.05
CA ALA A 298 12.78 17.88 -4.63
C ALA A 298 13.80 17.96 -5.75
N MET A 299 13.47 18.66 -6.83
CA MET A 299 14.44 18.93 -7.89
C MET A 299 15.33 20.11 -7.46
N LYS A 300 16.64 19.92 -7.54
CA LYS A 300 17.66 20.91 -7.19
C LYS A 300 18.51 21.19 -8.42
N PHE A 301 18.70 22.47 -8.73
CA PHE A 301 19.64 22.88 -9.77
C PHE A 301 21.09 22.70 -9.27
N ASP A 302 21.93 22.07 -10.08
CA ASP A 302 23.35 21.89 -9.77
C ASP A 302 24.18 23.01 -10.41
N TRP A 303 24.42 24.07 -9.63
CA TRP A 303 25.25 25.19 -10.08
C TRP A 303 26.70 24.79 -10.36
N SER A 304 27.25 23.84 -9.61
CA SER A 304 28.68 23.50 -9.66
C SER A 304 29.08 22.72 -10.91
N SER A 305 28.18 21.91 -11.45
CA SER A 305 28.40 21.15 -12.68
C SER A 305 27.88 21.85 -13.95
N SER A 306 27.27 23.03 -13.77
CA SER A 306 26.72 23.90 -14.82
C SER A 306 27.58 25.14 -15.10
N THR A 307 28.83 25.19 -14.63
CA THR A 307 29.71 26.36 -14.75
C THR A 307 30.29 26.55 -16.15
N ALA A 308 30.02 27.73 -16.72
CA ALA A 308 30.79 28.34 -17.78
C ALA A 308 32.22 28.65 -17.29
N THR A 309 33.22 28.33 -18.10
CA THR A 309 34.64 28.24 -17.72
C THR A 309 35.40 29.57 -17.66
N GLN A 310 34.73 30.72 -17.72
CA GLN A 310 35.39 32.02 -17.86
C GLN A 310 35.36 32.93 -16.62
N SER A 311 36.39 33.77 -16.52
CA SER A 311 36.63 34.78 -15.49
C SER A 311 35.47 35.79 -15.41
N CYS A 312 34.53 35.56 -14.50
CA CYS A 312 33.41 36.45 -14.26
C CYS A 312 33.89 37.80 -13.71
N PRO A 313 33.66 38.94 -14.38
CA PRO A 313 34.10 40.25 -13.90
C PRO A 313 33.48 40.63 -12.54
N ASN A 314 32.28 40.14 -12.26
CA ASN A 314 31.54 40.35 -11.02
C ASN A 314 30.99 39.00 -10.49
N ALA A 315 31.88 38.15 -9.99
CA ALA A 315 31.48 36.84 -9.46
C ALA A 315 30.50 36.99 -8.28
N ASN A 316 29.36 36.30 -8.36
CA ASN A 316 28.41 36.15 -7.26
C ASN A 316 28.45 34.69 -6.76
N SER A 317 28.63 34.47 -5.46
CA SER A 317 28.73 33.11 -4.89
C SER A 317 27.43 32.30 -4.97
N SER A 318 26.30 32.96 -5.27
CA SER A 318 24.97 32.35 -5.31
C SER A 318 24.38 32.23 -6.72
N LEU A 319 25.06 32.74 -7.75
CA LEU A 319 24.59 32.72 -9.15
C LEU A 319 25.74 32.35 -10.08
N PRO A 320 25.52 31.52 -11.11
CA PRO A 320 26.54 31.19 -12.07
C PRO A 320 26.78 32.39 -12.98
N CYS A 321 28.01 32.54 -13.45
CA CYS A 321 28.32 33.49 -14.51
C CYS A 321 27.90 32.87 -15.84
N LEU A 322 26.93 33.47 -16.53
CA LEU A 322 26.46 32.99 -17.83
C LEU A 322 26.86 34.01 -18.88
N PHE A 323 27.58 33.56 -19.90
CA PHE A 323 27.89 34.36 -21.08
C PHE A 323 27.00 33.91 -22.25
N TYR A 324 26.58 34.84 -23.08
CA TYR A 324 25.63 34.57 -24.17
C TYR A 324 26.24 33.75 -25.31
N ASP A 325 27.56 33.69 -25.39
CA ASP A 325 28.34 32.93 -26.36
C ASP A 325 28.69 31.51 -25.88
N GLU A 326 28.36 31.16 -24.63
CA GLU A 326 28.57 29.84 -24.06
C GLU A 326 27.26 29.09 -23.86
N VAL A 327 27.25 27.81 -24.26
CA VAL A 327 26.14 26.91 -23.96
C VAL A 327 26.10 26.70 -22.46
N PHE A 328 24.95 26.99 -21.84
CA PHE A 328 24.72 26.74 -20.43
C PHE A 328 24.10 25.35 -20.23
N PRO A 329 24.87 24.33 -19.77
CA PRO A 329 24.31 23.02 -19.54
C PRO A 329 23.50 23.02 -18.24
N LEU A 330 22.18 22.96 -18.36
CA LEU A 330 21.31 22.88 -17.20
C LEU A 330 21.34 21.47 -16.64
N LYS A 331 21.92 21.31 -15.45
CA LYS A 331 21.92 20.02 -14.73
C LYS A 331 21.07 20.10 -13.49
N PHE A 332 20.20 19.10 -13.35
CA PHE A 332 19.34 18.95 -12.19
C PHE A 332 19.73 17.69 -11.43
N SER A 333 19.54 17.74 -10.12
CA SER A 333 19.64 16.60 -9.23
C SER A 333 18.33 16.45 -8.47
N ILE A 334 17.93 15.22 -8.20
CA ILE A 334 16.86 14.91 -7.25
C ILE A 334 17.48 14.86 -5.86
N LEU A 335 17.04 15.77 -4.98
CA LEU A 335 17.30 15.76 -3.55
C LEU A 335 16.26 14.89 -2.86
N ASN A 336 16.70 13.84 -2.18
CA ASN A 336 15.89 13.16 -1.19
C ASN A 336 15.98 13.92 0.14
N GLN A 337 14.87 14.51 0.58
CA GLN A 337 14.81 15.37 1.76
C GLN A 337 14.97 14.61 3.08
N ILE A 338 14.81 13.29 3.07
CA ILE A 338 14.92 12.45 4.28
C ILE A 338 16.37 12.02 4.50
N THR A 339 17.00 11.50 3.46
CA THR A 339 18.40 11.03 3.52
C THR A 339 19.40 12.16 3.29
N ASN A 340 18.93 13.32 2.81
CA ASN A 340 19.73 14.43 2.32
C ASN A 340 20.73 14.00 1.22
N THR A 341 20.38 12.99 0.44
CA THR A 341 21.19 12.51 -0.68
C THR A 341 20.76 13.17 -1.99
N LEU A 342 21.74 13.44 -2.85
CA LEU A 342 21.53 13.95 -4.20
C LEU A 342 21.78 12.84 -5.21
N SER A 343 20.90 12.73 -6.19
CA SER A 343 21.07 11.85 -7.34
C SER A 343 20.89 12.66 -8.62
N GLN A 344 21.71 12.41 -9.64
CA GLN A 344 21.61 13.15 -10.89
C GLN A 344 20.29 12.84 -11.61
N TYR A 345 19.57 13.88 -12.05
CA TYR A 345 18.39 13.73 -12.89
C TYR A 345 18.82 13.55 -14.34
N THR A 346 18.47 12.41 -14.94
CA THR A 346 18.80 12.07 -16.34
C THR A 346 17.59 12.11 -17.26
N GLY A 347 16.43 12.52 -16.73
CA GLY A 347 15.20 12.64 -17.52
C GLY A 347 15.17 13.89 -18.40
N THR A 348 14.10 14.02 -19.16
CA THR A 348 13.82 15.23 -19.93
C THR A 348 13.18 16.27 -19.04
N TYR A 349 13.56 17.53 -19.22
CA TYR A 349 12.94 18.64 -18.52
C TYR A 349 12.54 19.72 -19.51
N THR A 350 11.56 20.49 -19.09
CA THR A 350 11.01 21.57 -19.88
C THR A 350 11.20 22.87 -19.12
N LEU A 351 11.79 23.85 -19.78
CA LEU A 351 11.97 25.18 -19.21
C LEU A 351 11.12 26.19 -19.95
N GLN A 352 10.59 27.11 -19.16
CA GLN A 352 9.85 28.26 -19.63
C GLN A 352 10.45 29.49 -18.97
N VAL A 353 10.85 30.45 -19.79
CA VAL A 353 11.26 31.76 -19.31
C VAL A 353 10.01 32.54 -18.92
N ILE A 354 9.83 32.81 -17.63
CA ILE A 354 8.65 33.49 -17.07
C ILE A 354 8.91 34.95 -16.68
N GLY A 355 10.15 35.41 -16.78
CA GLY A 355 10.55 36.75 -16.36
C GLY A 355 12.01 37.03 -16.65
N GLY A 356 12.40 38.29 -16.49
CA GLY A 356 13.76 38.73 -16.70
C GLY A 356 13.91 40.23 -16.49
N GLY A 357 15.15 40.69 -16.49
CA GLY A 357 15.52 42.08 -16.29
C GLY A 357 17.02 42.28 -16.45
N PRO A 358 17.49 43.51 -16.69
CA PRO A 358 18.92 43.80 -16.88
C PRO A 358 19.76 43.61 -15.61
N SER A 359 19.14 43.51 -14.43
CA SER A 359 19.80 43.25 -13.15
C SER A 359 18.94 42.38 -12.24
N LEU A 360 19.54 41.75 -11.23
CA LEU A 360 18.83 40.93 -10.24
C LEU A 360 17.68 41.70 -9.55
N THR A 361 17.86 43.00 -9.32
CA THR A 361 16.87 43.87 -8.66
C THR A 361 15.77 44.36 -9.59
N THR A 362 15.92 44.17 -10.91
CA THR A 362 14.95 44.60 -11.94
C THR A 362 14.26 43.42 -12.63
N ILE A 363 14.53 42.19 -12.18
CA ILE A 363 13.80 41.00 -12.65
C ILE A 363 12.32 41.18 -12.31
N SER A 364 11.48 41.08 -13.33
CA SER A 364 10.03 41.11 -13.22
C SER A 364 9.41 39.98 -14.04
N ASN A 365 8.21 39.57 -13.64
CA ASN A 365 7.46 38.56 -14.38
C ASN A 365 7.02 39.14 -15.73
N TYR A 366 7.22 38.37 -16.79
CA TYR A 366 6.76 38.71 -18.12
C TYR A 366 5.25 38.54 -18.25
N THR A 367 4.64 39.39 -19.08
CA THR A 367 3.26 39.20 -19.56
C THR A 367 3.16 37.97 -20.45
N ASN A 368 1.97 37.39 -20.63
CA ASN A 368 1.78 36.23 -21.52
C ASN A 368 2.33 36.46 -22.93
N THR A 369 2.13 37.66 -23.49
CA THR A 369 2.69 38.05 -24.79
C THR A 369 4.22 38.05 -24.82
N GLN A 370 4.85 38.53 -23.74
CA GLN A 370 6.31 38.50 -23.61
C GLN A 370 6.81 37.06 -23.47
N ILE A 371 6.17 36.24 -22.63
CA ILE A 371 6.48 34.81 -22.47
C ILE A 371 6.44 34.10 -23.83
N THR A 372 5.41 34.33 -24.65
CA THR A 372 5.33 33.72 -25.99
C THR A 372 6.44 34.20 -26.92
N SER A 373 6.85 35.48 -26.83
CA SER A 373 7.91 36.03 -27.68
C SER A 373 9.31 35.48 -27.36
N VAL A 374 9.59 35.19 -26.08
CA VAL A 374 10.91 34.71 -25.64
C VAL A 374 11.02 33.18 -25.58
N ASN A 375 9.90 32.46 -25.71
CA ASN A 375 9.85 31.00 -25.80
C ASN A 375 9.27 30.56 -27.18
N PRO A 376 9.96 30.81 -28.31
CA PRO A 376 9.45 30.47 -29.65
C PRO A 376 9.38 28.94 -29.81
N GLY A 377 8.17 28.40 -29.99
CA GLY A 377 7.91 26.95 -30.02
C GLY A 377 6.63 26.51 -29.31
N GLY A 378 5.93 27.44 -28.65
CA GLY A 378 4.71 27.15 -27.90
C GLY A 378 5.04 26.75 -26.47
N ASN A 379 5.15 27.76 -25.60
CA ASN A 379 5.22 27.72 -24.14
C ASN A 379 6.37 26.94 -23.47
N THR A 380 7.16 26.14 -24.18
CA THR A 380 8.06 25.17 -23.55
C THR A 380 9.25 24.81 -24.43
N LEU A 381 10.48 25.03 -23.95
CA LEU A 381 11.70 24.47 -24.56
C LEU A 381 12.01 23.13 -23.88
N ILE A 382 12.08 22.05 -24.67
CA ILE A 382 12.47 20.72 -24.16
C ILE A 382 13.99 20.62 -24.20
N TRP A 383 14.62 20.34 -23.07
CA TRP A 383 16.06 20.10 -22.95
C TRP A 383 16.27 18.66 -22.45
N SER A 384 17.22 17.94 -23.04
CA SER A 384 17.56 16.56 -22.67
C SER A 384 19.07 16.41 -22.48
N ASP A 385 19.49 15.62 -21.50
CA ASP A 385 20.91 15.32 -21.20
C ASP A 385 21.63 14.59 -22.36
N SER A 386 20.88 13.98 -23.28
CA SER A 386 21.44 13.52 -24.55
C SER A 386 21.67 14.71 -25.47
N SER A 387 22.85 15.33 -25.40
CA SER A 387 23.67 15.92 -26.49
C SER A 387 22.99 16.43 -27.79
N ALA A 388 21.73 16.86 -27.78
CA ALA A 388 20.94 17.08 -28.99
C ALA A 388 20.15 18.38 -29.03
N ASN A 389 20.01 19.12 -27.93
CA ASN A 389 19.35 20.43 -27.96
C ASN A 389 20.35 21.53 -27.63
N GLN A 390 21.35 21.66 -28.51
CA GLN A 390 22.16 22.86 -28.60
C GLN A 390 21.29 23.95 -29.23
N ILE A 391 20.97 24.99 -28.47
CA ILE A 391 20.55 26.26 -29.04
C ILE A 391 21.80 27.16 -28.99
N THR A 392 22.32 27.46 -30.18
CA THR A 392 23.22 28.60 -30.43
C THR A 392 22.50 29.93 -30.31
#